data_AF-A0A1I6EDU2-F1
#
_entry.id   AF-A0A1I6EDU2-F1
#
_cell.length_a   1.000
_cell.length_b   1.000
_cell.length_c   1.000
_cell.angle_alpha   90.00
_cell.angle_beta   90.00
_cell.angle_gamma   90.00
#
_symmetry.space_group_name_H-M   'P 1'
#
loop_
_entity.id
_entity.type
_entity.pdbx_description
1 polymer ?
#
loop_
_entity_poly.entity_id
_entity_poly.type
_entity_poly.pdbx_seq_one_letter_code
_entity_poly.pdbx_strand_id
1 'polypeptide(L)' 'MYKWQRIKALHAQGVSIRKIARTLGVSRNTVRKYLKEANPPQFKAREYEKQLDRYREEIQAMLDKGYIGT' A
#
# COMPACT_ATOMS: atom_id res chain seq x y z
N MET A 1 -13.61 -1.44 8.79
CA MET A 1 -12.66 -1.18 9.88
C MET A 1 -11.25 -1.56 9.44
N TYR A 2 -10.26 -0.66 9.60
CA TYR A 2 -8.91 -0.86 9.07
C TYR A 2 -8.10 -1.88 9.89
N LYS A 3 -7.19 -2.65 9.26
CA LYS A 3 -6.41 -3.72 9.93
C LYS A 3 -5.63 -3.21 11.16
N TRP A 4 -5.06 -2.00 11.07
CA TRP A 4 -4.37 -1.32 12.17
C TRP A 4 -5.27 -1.08 13.39
N GLN A 5 -6.50 -0.59 13.20
CA GLN A 5 -7.45 -0.33 14.29
C GLN A 5 -7.83 -1.64 15.00
N ARG A 6 -8.09 -2.70 14.22
CA ARG A 6 -8.43 -4.03 14.76
C ARG A 6 -7.29 -4.62 15.57
N ILE A 7 -6.04 -4.48 15.11
CA ILE A 7 -4.86 -4.93 15.85
C ILE A 7 -4.76 -4.22 17.21
N LYS A 8 -4.90 -2.89 17.24
CA LYS A 8 -4.84 -2.12 18.50
C LYS A 8 -5.97 -2.49 19.45
N ALA A 9 -7.20 -2.62 18.95
CA ALA A 9 -8.35 -3.00 19.76
C ALA A 9 -8.18 -4.40 20.39
N LEU A 10 -7.76 -5.40 19.61
CA LEU A 10 -7.53 -6.75 20.13
C LEU A 10 -6.36 -6.81 21.12
N HIS A 11 -5.31 -6.03 20.89
CA HIS A 11 -4.19 -5.97 21.82
C HIS A 11 -4.57 -5.29 23.14
N ALA A 12 -5.39 -4.23 23.09
CA ALA A 12 -5.94 -3.60 24.29
C ALA A 12 -6.84 -4.55 25.11
N GLN A 13 -7.49 -5.51 24.45
CA GLN A 13 -8.24 -6.60 25.09
C GLN A 13 -7.34 -7.73 25.65
N GLY A 14 -6.01 -7.59 25.60
CA GLY A 14 -5.06 -8.60 26.10
C GLY A 14 -4.84 -9.79 25.17
N VAL A 15 -5.32 -9.74 23.92
CA VAL A 15 -5.11 -10.83 22.96
C VAL A 15 -3.65 -10.87 22.52
N SER A 16 -3.03 -12.05 22.60
CA SER A 16 -1.63 -12.21 22.21
C SER A 16 -1.40 -11.95 20.71
N ILE A 17 -0.22 -11.41 20.39
CA ILE A 17 0.22 -11.14 19.01
C ILE A 17 0.00 -12.34 18.08
N ARG A 18 0.30 -13.56 18.56
CA ARG A 18 0.14 -14.80 17.77
C ARG A 18 -1.34 -15.10 17.47
N LYS A 19 -2.25 -14.83 18.40
CA LYS A 19 -3.69 -15.00 18.19
C LYS A 19 -4.23 -13.93 17.25
N ILE A 20 -3.85 -12.66 17.44
CA ILE A 20 -4.21 -11.55 16.54
C ILE A 20 -3.80 -11.85 15.09
N ALA A 21 -2.55 -12.28 14.88
CA ALA A 21 -2.04 -12.60 13.55
C ALA A 21 -2.88 -13.68 12.83
N ARG A 22 -3.25 -14.75 13.54
CA ARG A 22 -4.10 -15.83 13.01
C ARG A 22 -5.52 -15.35 12.74
N THR A 23 -6.12 -14.60 13.67
CA THR A 23 -7.50 -14.12 13.53
C THR A 23 -7.67 -13.11 12.39
N LEU A 24 -6.66 -12.27 12.13
CA LEU A 24 -6.73 -11.23 11.10
C LEU A 24 -6.06 -11.61 9.77
N GLY A 25 -5.43 -12.78 9.68
CA GLY A 25 -4.74 -13.23 8.47
C GLY A 25 -3.55 -12.33 8.08
N VAL A 26 -2.79 -11.84 9.07
CA VAL A 26 -1.64 -10.96 8.86
C VAL A 26 -0.39 -11.54 9.49
N SER A 27 0.78 -11.14 8.99
CA SER A 27 2.05 -11.59 9.56
C SER A 27 2.22 -11.07 10.99
N ARG A 28 2.91 -11.85 11.84
CA ARG A 28 3.31 -11.41 13.19
C ARG A 28 4.13 -10.11 13.16
N ASN A 29 4.90 -9.89 12.09
CA ASN A 29 5.68 -8.67 11.88
C ASN A 29 4.77 -7.46 11.64
N THR A 30 3.69 -7.62 10.87
CA THR A 30 2.68 -6.59 10.66
C THR A 30 1.99 -6.20 11.98
N VAL A 31 1.64 -7.20 12.81
CA VAL A 31 1.06 -6.94 14.13
C VAL A 31 2.03 -6.11 14.99
N ARG A 32 3.31 -6.52 15.12
CA ARG A 32 4.31 -5.76 15.89
C ARG A 32 4.50 -4.34 15.34
N LYS A 33 4.61 -4.20 14.01
CA LYS A 33 4.76 -2.90 13.36
C LYS A 33 3.61 -1.96 13.72
N TYR A 34 2.37 -2.44 13.57
CA TYR A 34 1.18 -1.63 13.83
C TYR A 34 0.94 -1.32 15.31
N LEU A 35 1.44 -2.16 16.23
CA LEU A 35 1.43 -1.85 17.65
C LEU A 35 2.47 -0.79 18.02
N LYS A 36 3.63 -0.78 17.36
CA LYS A 36 4.68 0.23 17.58
C LYS A 36 4.29 1.61 17.01
N GLU A 37 3.59 1.64 15.89
CA GLU A 37 3.19 2.88 15.22
C GLU A 37 1.99 3.54 15.93
N ALA A 38 2.19 4.78 16.42
CA ALA A 38 1.14 5.57 17.05
C ALA A 38 0.04 5.97 16.07
N ASN A 39 0.40 6.21 14.80
CA ASN A 39 -0.49 6.64 13.73
C ASN A 39 -0.87 5.48 12.80
N PRO A 40 -2.03 5.55 12.12
CA PRO A 40 -2.39 4.60 11.09
C PRO A 40 -1.34 4.59 9.96
N PRO A 41 -1.09 3.42 9.34
CA PRO A 41 -0.12 3.33 8.26
C PRO A 41 -0.61 4.18 7.08
N GLN A 42 0.21 5.15 6.69
CA GLN A 42 -0.02 5.91 5.47
C GLN A 42 0.36 5.03 4.28
N PHE A 43 -0.64 4.64 3.49
CA PHE A 43 -0.39 4.06 2.17
C PHE A 43 0.08 5.17 1.25
N LYS A 44 1.39 5.39 1.18
CA LYS A 44 1.97 6.20 0.12
C LYS A 44 1.97 5.35 -1.15
N ALA A 45 1.22 5.80 -2.16
CA ALA A 45 1.45 5.31 -3.51
C ALA A 45 2.92 5.59 -3.83
N ARG A 46 3.63 4.59 -4.36
CA ARG A 46 4.97 4.84 -4.87
C ARG A 46 4.81 5.69 -6.12
N GLU A 47 5.44 6.85 -6.13
CA GLU A 47 5.62 7.62 -7.34
C GLU A 47 6.67 6.89 -8.18
N TYR A 48 6.26 6.41 -9.34
CA TYR A 48 7.15 5.83 -10.33
C TYR A 48 7.26 6.82 -11.47
N GLU A 49 8.46 7.33 -11.72
CA GLU A 49 8.77 7.95 -13.01
C GLU A 49 8.92 6.82 -14.04
N LYS A 50 8.04 6.75 -15.04
CA LYS A 50 8.26 5.82 -16.15
C LYS A 50 9.31 6.45 -17.05
N GLN A 51 10.25 5.65 -17.55
CA GLN A 51 11.21 6.11 -18.55
C GLN A 51 10.53 6.74 -19.78
N LEU A 52 9.34 6.23 -20.13
CA LEU A 52 8.51 6.74 -21.22
C LEU A 52 7.81 8.07 -20.90
N ASP A 53 7.65 8.46 -19.63
CA ASP A 53 7.00 9.73 -19.29
C ASP A 53 7.80 10.93 -19.85
N ARG A 54 9.12 10.78 -20.05
CA ARG A 54 9.97 11.77 -20.73
C ARG A 54 9.56 12.05 -22.17
N TYR A 55 8.96 11.07 -22.84
CA TYR A 55 8.57 11.13 -24.25
C TYR A 55 7.07 11.28 -24.42
N ARG A 56 6.33 11.59 -23.34
CA ARG A 56 4.85 11.59 -23.37
C ARG A 56 4.29 12.50 -24.46
N GLU A 57 4.86 13.68 -24.63
CA GLU A 57 4.42 14.64 -25.65
C GLU A 57 4.72 14.14 -27.07
N GLU A 58 5.91 13.58 -27.29
CA GLU A 58 6.30 13.00 -28.59
C GLU A 58 5.41 11.82 -28.96
N ILE A 59 5.15 10.92 -28.01
CA ILE A 59 4.26 9.77 -28.19
C ILE A 59 2.86 10.24 -28.57
N GLN A 60 2.33 11.26 -27.88
CA GLN A 60 1.01 11.82 -28.20
C GLN A 60 0.99 12.41 -29.61
N ALA A 61 2.00 13.20 -29.97
CA ALA A 61 2.09 13.78 -31.31
C ALA A 61 2.21 12.72 -32.42
N MET A 62 2.86 11.58 -32.15
CA MET A 62 2.95 10.47 -33.10
C MET A 62 1.63 9.72 -33.24
N LEU A 63 0.86 9.56 -32.15
CA LEU A 63 -0.49 8.99 -32.19
C LEU A 63 -1.44 9.89 -33.00
N ASP A 64 -1.41 11.20 -32.75
CA ASP A 64 -2.29 12.17 -33.44
C ASP A 64 -2.00 12.22 -34.95
N LYS A 65 -0.73 12.03 -35.34
CA LYS A 65 -0.30 11.97 -36.75
C LYS A 65 -0.51 10.60 -37.39
N GLY A 66 -0.96 9.59 -36.64
CA GLY A 66 -1.14 8.22 -37.13
C GLY A 66 0.16 7.51 -37.49
N TYR A 67 1.31 7.94 -36.93
CA TYR A 67 2.61 7.32 -37.18
C TYR A 67 2.81 6.02 -36.40
N ILE A 68 2.08 5.86 -35.30
CA ILE A 68 2.10 4.70 -34.42
C ILE A 68 0.68 4.40 -33.94
N GLY A 69 0.43 3.16 -33.54
CA GLY A 69 -0.92 2.69 -33.21
C GLY A 69 -1.69 2.33 -34.47
N THR A 70 -1.87 1.02 -34.69
CA THR A 70 -2.73 0.45 -35.74
C THR A 70 -4.20 0.57 -35.37
#